data_AF-A0A8J2AKX9-F1
#
_entry.id   AF-A0A8J2AKX9-F1
#
_cell.length_a   1.000
_cell.length_b   1.000
_cell.length_c   1.000
_cell.angle_alpha   90.00
_cell.angle_beta   90.00
_cell.angle_gamma   90.00
#
_symmetry.space_group_name_H-M   'P 1'
#
loop_
_entity.id
_entity.type
_entity.pdbx_description
1 polymer ?
#
loop_
_entity_poly.entity_id
_entity_poly.type
_entity_poly.pdbx_seq_one_letter_code
_entity_poly.pdbx_strand_id
1 'polypeptide(L)'
;MIGEWEARVVSSSAHRHRRRQDESGKDTPKTNHDAKKVRLLTLWSIFRQSRKAETHSRTRAFIVLLYYLVLSATVVQAGGNTVGRAFLLIQSDTQNKILYTTLPNFDESVANSQEEEVLTTAEPLVDDLDKPRGMALWSDGMEHWLYVYDGTSQDLVKYQLSISGDTLAAARVSEPVVQGLDIGGLAIDNAKNLYYIGPTGGSLTKIPFDDRTAKVELFANNFNINAAKSLVTDALYVFWANGATGKASGSAVKAPTKLLPATQTTYPVQLSKNAVVSNGICLAQGNVFWTSEGTLYVTRKNNTSPFDESKVVNSGFGNAHGCAGDSARGAIYVADETGGAVFELPVNFGDLREIRTPTKLLEVDSPTHLAVLRSSASARRGTLTVLFFSMIAACSVLLA
;
A
#
# COMPACT_ATOMS: atom_id res chain seq x y z
N MET A 1 8.29 45.37 -38.09
CA MET A 1 8.35 46.03 -36.77
C MET A 1 8.87 45.03 -35.78
N ILE A 2 10.18 45.10 -35.54
CA ILE A 2 10.96 44.19 -34.70
C ILE A 2 11.22 44.99 -33.42
N GLY A 3 10.78 44.47 -32.27
CA GLY A 3 10.94 45.12 -30.96
C GLY A 3 11.74 44.24 -30.04
N GLU A 4 13.04 44.56 -29.93
CA GLU A 4 13.99 44.08 -28.93
C GLU A 4 13.50 44.39 -27.51
N TRP A 5 13.68 43.45 -26.58
CA TRP A 5 13.67 43.72 -25.15
C TRP A 5 14.93 43.11 -24.53
N GLU A 6 15.87 43.98 -24.19
CA GLU A 6 17.09 43.69 -23.43
C GLU A 6 16.84 43.55 -21.93
N ALA A 7 17.76 42.83 -21.31
CA ALA A 7 17.81 42.33 -19.94
C ALA A 7 17.99 43.40 -18.85
N ARG A 8 17.59 43.04 -17.62
CA ARG A 8 18.24 43.51 -16.38
C ARG A 8 18.43 42.35 -15.40
N VAL A 9 19.66 41.89 -15.31
CA VAL A 9 20.19 41.07 -14.22
C VAL A 9 20.66 42.03 -13.12
N VAL A 10 20.12 41.89 -11.91
CA VAL A 10 20.67 42.55 -10.72
C VAL A 10 21.18 41.45 -9.79
N SER A 11 22.51 41.30 -9.75
CA SER A 11 23.23 40.55 -8.73
C SER A 11 23.36 41.41 -7.48
N SER A 12 23.05 40.87 -6.29
CA SER A 12 23.58 41.41 -5.05
C SER A 12 24.18 40.29 -4.20
N SER A 13 25.48 40.42 -3.98
CA SER A 13 26.28 39.67 -3.02
C SER A 13 26.56 40.59 -1.83
N ALA A 14 26.37 40.15 -0.59
CA ALA A 14 27.18 40.60 0.55
C ALA A 14 26.92 39.80 1.84
N HIS A 15 28.00 39.15 2.30
CA HIS A 15 28.47 39.04 3.68
C HIS A 15 27.55 39.38 4.87
N ARG A 16 27.51 38.47 5.87
CA ARG A 16 28.04 38.79 7.21
C ARG A 16 28.33 37.60 8.13
N HIS A 17 29.37 37.85 8.92
CA HIS A 17 30.02 37.06 9.96
C HIS A 17 29.24 36.91 11.28
N ARG A 18 29.60 35.84 12.02
CA ARG A 18 29.74 35.69 13.49
C ARG A 18 28.53 35.96 14.40
N ARG A 19 28.19 34.97 15.22
CA ARG A 19 28.57 34.91 16.66
C ARG A 19 28.19 33.57 17.30
N ARG A 20 29.10 33.09 18.16
CA ARG A 20 28.90 32.10 19.23
C ARG A 20 28.11 32.74 20.39
N GLN A 21 27.31 31.94 21.09
CA GLN A 21 27.05 31.89 22.54
C GLN A 21 26.06 30.73 22.74
N ASP A 22 26.42 29.64 23.42
CA ASP A 22 26.46 29.44 24.89
C ASP A 22 25.08 29.54 25.56
N GLU A 23 24.39 28.40 25.66
CA GLU A 23 23.41 28.07 26.72
C GLU A 23 23.46 26.54 26.89
N SER A 24 24.19 25.96 27.84
CA SER A 24 23.91 25.83 29.28
C SER A 24 22.52 25.26 29.61
N GLY A 25 22.51 23.98 30.00
CA GLY A 25 21.71 23.49 31.12
C GLY A 25 20.21 23.26 30.88
N LYS A 26 19.84 22.00 30.68
CA LYS A 26 18.58 21.49 31.23
C LYS A 26 18.69 20.01 31.56
N ASP A 27 18.70 19.77 32.87
CA ASP A 27 18.61 18.47 33.52
C ASP A 27 17.37 17.70 33.04
N THR A 28 17.60 16.49 32.54
CA THR A 28 16.55 15.49 32.35
C THR A 28 16.57 14.50 33.53
N PRO A 29 15.42 14.21 34.16
CA PRO A 29 15.35 13.30 35.30
C PRO A 29 15.64 11.86 34.88
N LYS A 30 16.56 11.22 35.60
CA LYS A 30 16.84 9.78 35.54
C LYS A 30 15.57 9.01 35.91
N THR A 31 15.01 8.30 34.93
CA THR A 31 13.92 7.35 35.15
C THR A 31 14.42 6.08 35.84
N ASN A 32 13.73 5.74 36.93
CA ASN A 32 13.96 4.59 37.81
C ASN A 32 14.08 3.26 37.06
N HIS A 33 15.25 2.62 37.20
CA HIS A 33 15.53 1.24 36.85
C HIS A 33 15.30 0.33 38.08
N ASP A 34 14.07 0.21 38.59
CA ASP A 34 13.84 -0.62 39.80
C ASP A 34 12.45 -1.25 39.93
N ALA A 35 12.01 -1.95 38.87
CA ALA A 35 10.75 -2.72 38.92
C ALA A 35 10.87 -4.16 38.38
N LYS A 36 12.08 -4.72 38.24
CA LYS A 36 12.28 -6.11 37.78
C LYS A 36 12.87 -7.07 38.81
N LYS A 37 13.17 -6.63 40.04
CA LYS A 37 13.74 -7.49 41.10
C LYS A 37 12.76 -8.04 42.14
N VAL A 38 11.46 -7.72 42.07
CA VAL A 38 10.50 -8.12 43.13
C VAL A 38 9.67 -9.38 42.78
N ARG A 39 9.74 -9.91 41.56
CA ARG A 39 8.96 -11.13 41.18
C ARG A 39 9.71 -12.47 41.28
N LEU A 40 10.98 -12.46 41.69
CA LEU A 40 11.79 -13.70 41.79
C LEU A 40 11.94 -14.24 43.22
N LEU A 41 11.47 -13.52 44.24
CA LEU A 41 11.60 -13.94 45.64
C LEU A 41 10.34 -14.58 46.25
N THR A 42 9.20 -14.54 45.56
CA THR A 42 7.96 -15.17 46.05
C THR A 42 7.80 -16.63 45.64
N LEU A 43 8.60 -17.14 44.69
CA LEU A 43 8.61 -18.56 44.30
C LEU A 43 9.55 -19.42 45.16
N TRP A 44 10.46 -18.79 45.91
CA TRP A 44 11.45 -19.53 46.72
C TRP A 44 10.93 -19.90 48.12
N SER A 45 9.92 -19.20 48.64
CA SER A 45 9.31 -19.53 49.94
C SER A 45 8.37 -20.73 49.87
N ILE A 46 7.74 -21.00 48.72
CA ILE A 46 6.86 -22.16 48.51
C ILE A 46 7.66 -23.48 48.47
N PHE A 47 8.94 -23.44 48.10
CA PHE A 47 9.77 -24.65 47.99
C PHE A 47 10.38 -25.15 49.30
N ARG A 48 10.32 -24.38 50.39
CA ARG A 48 11.06 -24.73 51.64
C ARG A 48 10.22 -25.44 52.70
N GLN A 49 8.91 -25.59 52.51
CA GLN A 49 8.00 -26.14 53.53
C GLN A 49 7.52 -27.58 53.27
N SER A 50 8.20 -28.35 52.40
CA SER A 50 7.91 -29.77 52.16
C SER A 50 9.15 -30.64 52.40
N ARG A 51 9.48 -30.89 53.68
CA ARG A 51 10.59 -31.78 54.06
C ARG A 51 10.27 -32.82 55.13
N LYS A 52 8.99 -33.11 55.43
CA LYS A 52 8.63 -34.18 56.38
C LYS A 52 7.30 -34.92 56.10
N ALA A 53 6.86 -35.02 54.85
CA ALA A 53 5.75 -35.91 54.50
C ALA A 53 6.11 -36.78 53.28
N GLU A 54 6.14 -38.08 53.56
CA GLU A 54 5.85 -39.21 52.67
C GLU A 54 6.52 -39.27 51.28
N THR A 55 7.29 -40.35 51.12
CA THR A 55 7.83 -40.88 49.87
C THR A 55 6.80 -41.00 48.72
N HIS A 56 5.49 -41.05 49.00
CA HIS A 56 4.43 -41.03 47.97
C HIS A 56 4.19 -39.66 47.31
N SER A 57 4.54 -38.55 47.97
CA SER A 57 4.35 -37.18 47.44
C SER A 57 5.35 -36.84 46.31
N ARG A 58 6.58 -37.36 46.42
CA ARG A 58 7.64 -37.09 45.45
C ARG A 58 7.37 -37.72 44.08
N THR A 59 6.78 -38.92 44.05
CA THR A 59 6.46 -39.62 42.80
C THR A 59 5.33 -38.92 42.03
N ARG A 60 4.31 -38.40 42.72
CA ARG A 60 3.22 -37.63 42.10
C ARG A 60 3.69 -36.29 41.53
N ALA A 61 4.55 -35.58 42.26
CA ALA A 61 5.15 -34.34 41.77
C ALA A 61 6.01 -34.57 40.52
N PHE A 62 6.74 -35.68 40.47
CA PHE A 62 7.55 -36.04 39.30
C PHE A 62 6.69 -36.39 38.07
N ILE A 63 5.59 -37.12 38.25
CA ILE A 63 4.66 -37.46 37.15
C ILE A 63 4.00 -36.20 36.57
N VAL A 64 3.56 -35.26 37.43
CA VAL A 64 2.98 -33.99 36.97
C VAL A 64 4.00 -33.13 36.23
N LEU A 65 5.25 -33.09 36.71
CA LEU A 65 6.33 -32.37 36.05
C LEU A 65 6.70 -33.00 34.70
N LEU A 66 6.70 -34.34 34.61
CA LEU A 66 6.93 -35.07 33.36
C LEU A 66 5.77 -34.85 32.37
N TYR A 67 4.52 -34.84 32.85
CA TYR A 67 3.35 -34.50 32.04
C TYR A 67 3.44 -33.06 31.50
N TYR A 68 3.86 -32.09 32.32
CA TYR A 68 4.11 -30.72 31.90
C TYR A 68 5.27 -30.60 30.89
N LEU A 69 6.35 -31.37 31.07
CA LEU A 69 7.46 -31.44 30.12
C LEU A 69 7.05 -32.07 28.78
N VAL A 70 6.22 -33.12 28.80
CA VAL A 70 5.73 -33.77 27.58
C VAL A 70 4.65 -32.93 26.87
N LEU A 71 3.77 -32.24 27.61
CA LEU A 71 2.82 -31.28 27.03
C LEU A 71 3.52 -30.01 26.51
N SER A 72 4.60 -29.56 27.14
CA SER A 72 5.36 -28.41 26.61
C SER A 72 6.24 -28.77 25.43
N ALA A 73 6.67 -30.04 25.30
CA ALA A 73 7.51 -30.50 24.18
C ALA A 73 6.74 -30.77 22.87
N THR A 74 5.40 -30.82 22.89
CA THR A 74 4.59 -31.14 21.70
C THR A 74 4.01 -29.91 20.96
N VAL A 75 4.29 -28.70 21.42
CA VAL A 75 3.97 -27.47 20.66
C VAL A 75 5.24 -26.89 20.03
N VAL A 76 6.00 -27.74 19.34
CA VAL A 76 6.81 -27.24 18.22
C VAL A 76 5.82 -27.05 17.08
N GLN A 77 5.08 -25.93 17.11
CA GLN A 77 4.41 -25.47 15.91
C GLN A 77 5.52 -25.29 14.88
N ALA A 78 5.54 -26.18 13.88
CA ALA A 78 6.24 -25.94 12.64
C ALA A 78 5.65 -24.67 12.06
N GLY A 79 6.23 -23.53 12.45
CA GLY A 79 5.96 -22.22 11.89
C GLY A 79 6.53 -22.22 10.48
N GLY A 80 5.89 -22.95 9.58
CA GLY A 80 6.08 -22.71 8.16
C GLY A 80 5.75 -21.24 7.96
N ASN A 81 6.74 -20.47 7.52
CA ASN A 81 6.51 -19.12 7.03
C ASN A 81 5.61 -19.27 5.80
N THR A 82 4.29 -19.30 6.00
CA THR A 82 3.34 -19.21 4.90
C THR A 82 3.53 -17.81 4.33
N VAL A 83 4.27 -17.72 3.22
CA VAL A 83 4.36 -16.48 2.45
C VAL A 83 2.94 -16.12 2.04
N GLY A 84 2.50 -14.92 2.40
CA GLY A 84 1.16 -14.46 2.08
C GLY A 84 0.95 -14.44 0.57
N ARG A 85 -0.19 -14.97 0.10
CA ARG A 85 -0.55 -14.93 -1.32
C ARG A 85 -0.78 -13.48 -1.78
N ALA A 86 -0.45 -13.20 -3.03
CA ALA A 86 -0.69 -11.92 -3.66
C ALA A 86 -1.58 -12.10 -4.89
N PHE A 87 -2.44 -11.12 -5.14
CA PHE A 87 -3.35 -11.08 -6.26
C PHE A 87 -3.16 -9.75 -7.00
N LEU A 88 -3.21 -9.80 -8.32
CA LEU A 88 -3.27 -8.62 -9.16
C LEU A 88 -4.71 -8.47 -9.64
N LEU A 89 -5.32 -7.33 -9.32
CA LEU A 89 -6.64 -6.94 -9.80
C LEU A 89 -6.47 -6.02 -11.01
N ILE A 90 -7.29 -6.24 -12.03
CA ILE A 90 -7.14 -5.64 -13.36
C ILE A 90 -8.51 -5.14 -13.82
N GLN A 91 -8.63 -3.86 -14.17
CA GLN A 91 -9.82 -3.35 -14.85
C GLN A 91 -9.64 -3.50 -16.35
N SER A 92 -10.61 -4.14 -17.01
CA SER A 92 -10.73 -4.18 -18.46
C SER A 92 -11.89 -3.29 -18.91
N ASP A 93 -11.57 -2.26 -19.69
CA ASP A 93 -12.57 -1.29 -20.17
C ASP A 93 -13.44 -1.87 -21.29
N THR A 94 -12.92 -2.83 -22.09
CA THR A 94 -13.68 -3.48 -23.16
C THR A 94 -14.61 -4.58 -22.64
N GLN A 95 -14.20 -5.27 -21.57
CA GLN A 95 -15.01 -6.31 -20.96
C GLN A 95 -15.99 -5.78 -19.91
N ASN A 96 -15.83 -4.52 -19.46
CA ASN A 96 -16.56 -3.91 -18.35
C ASN A 96 -16.47 -4.74 -17.06
N LYS A 97 -15.28 -5.29 -16.77
CA LYS A 97 -15.04 -6.22 -15.65
C LYS A 97 -13.85 -5.79 -14.82
N ILE A 98 -13.89 -6.20 -13.55
CA ILE A 98 -12.68 -6.35 -12.76
C ILE A 98 -12.29 -7.82 -12.82
N LEU A 99 -11.09 -8.08 -13.33
CA LEU A 99 -10.46 -9.39 -13.38
C LEU A 99 -9.44 -9.50 -12.26
N TYR A 100 -9.02 -10.72 -11.96
CA TYR A 100 -7.89 -10.96 -11.07
C TYR A 100 -7.03 -12.14 -11.55
N THR A 101 -5.78 -12.17 -11.11
CA THR A 101 -4.89 -13.32 -11.25
C THR A 101 -4.04 -13.47 -9.99
N THR A 102 -3.57 -14.68 -9.73
CA THR A 102 -2.61 -14.94 -8.65
C THR A 102 -1.21 -14.54 -9.09
N LEU A 103 -0.50 -13.85 -8.21
CA LEU A 103 0.90 -13.51 -8.42
C LEU A 103 1.77 -14.64 -7.85
N PRO A 104 2.79 -15.11 -8.58
CA PRO A 104 3.66 -16.19 -8.10
C PRO A 104 4.35 -15.80 -6.80
N ASN A 105 4.58 -16.77 -5.91
CA ASN A 105 5.44 -16.50 -4.77
C ASN A 105 6.88 -16.27 -5.24
N PHE A 106 7.64 -15.45 -4.52
CA PHE A 106 9.04 -15.17 -4.86
C PHE A 106 9.89 -16.46 -4.94
N ASP A 107 9.59 -17.44 -4.09
CA ASP A 107 10.32 -18.71 -4.07
C ASP A 107 9.94 -19.62 -5.25
N GLU A 108 8.73 -19.50 -5.77
CA GLU A 108 8.24 -20.30 -6.90
C GLU A 108 8.82 -19.80 -8.23
N SER A 109 9.05 -18.47 -8.37
CA SER A 109 9.55 -17.90 -9.63
C SER A 109 10.99 -18.30 -9.95
N VAL A 110 11.83 -18.56 -8.94
CA VAL A 110 13.22 -18.99 -9.14
C VAL A 110 13.28 -20.43 -9.65
N ALA A 111 12.43 -21.30 -9.10
CA ALA A 111 12.40 -22.72 -9.47
C ALA A 111 11.92 -22.97 -10.91
N ASN A 112 11.02 -22.11 -11.41
CA ASN A 112 10.39 -22.30 -12.72
C ASN A 112 11.04 -21.51 -13.87
N SER A 113 12.22 -20.91 -13.65
CA SER A 113 12.89 -20.06 -14.64
C SER A 113 13.33 -20.73 -15.95
N GLN A 114 13.12 -22.05 -16.11
CA GLN A 114 13.46 -22.81 -17.32
C GLN A 114 12.24 -23.30 -18.14
N GLU A 115 11.02 -23.23 -17.60
CA GLU A 115 9.83 -23.61 -18.37
C GLU A 115 9.18 -22.36 -18.99
N GLU A 116 8.72 -22.55 -20.22
CA GLU A 116 8.04 -21.58 -21.08
C GLU A 116 7.00 -20.75 -20.32
N GLU A 117 6.94 -19.45 -20.63
CA GLU A 117 6.12 -18.41 -19.99
C GLU A 117 4.67 -18.89 -19.82
N VAL A 118 4.33 -19.43 -18.64
CA VAL A 118 2.95 -19.83 -18.33
C VAL A 118 2.15 -18.54 -18.17
N LEU A 119 1.53 -18.10 -19.26
CA LEU A 119 0.56 -17.02 -19.26
C LEU A 119 -0.55 -17.39 -18.30
N THR A 120 -0.62 -16.72 -17.15
CA THR A 120 -1.72 -16.90 -16.22
C THR A 120 -2.99 -16.33 -16.85
N THR A 121 -4.07 -17.10 -16.87
CA THR A 121 -5.37 -16.59 -17.32
C THR A 121 -5.96 -15.72 -16.21
N ALA A 122 -6.50 -14.56 -16.57
CA ALA A 122 -7.24 -13.73 -15.62
C ALA A 122 -8.66 -14.28 -15.43
N GLU A 123 -9.12 -14.32 -14.19
CA GLU A 123 -10.48 -14.74 -13.83
C GLU A 123 -11.36 -13.51 -13.54
N PRO A 124 -12.67 -13.56 -13.86
CA PRO A 124 -13.58 -12.48 -13.48
C PRO A 124 -13.76 -12.43 -11.96
N LEU A 125 -13.54 -11.25 -11.38
CA LEU A 125 -13.80 -10.96 -9.96
C LEU A 125 -15.15 -10.24 -9.79
N VAL A 126 -15.43 -9.28 -10.66
CA VAL A 126 -16.66 -8.48 -10.68
C VAL A 126 -17.10 -8.33 -12.13
N ASP A 127 -18.35 -8.71 -12.41
CA ASP A 127 -18.95 -8.75 -13.75
C ASP A 127 -20.31 -8.06 -13.87
N ASP A 128 -20.74 -7.36 -12.82
CA ASP A 128 -22.02 -6.63 -12.73
C ASP A 128 -21.86 -5.11 -12.91
N LEU A 129 -20.83 -4.68 -13.66
CA LEU A 129 -20.47 -3.29 -13.89
C LEU A 129 -20.78 -2.87 -15.34
N ASP A 130 -21.32 -1.68 -15.53
CA ASP A 130 -21.63 -1.17 -16.87
C ASP A 130 -20.44 -0.47 -17.52
N LYS A 131 -19.74 0.40 -16.77
CA LYS A 131 -18.58 1.15 -17.26
C LYS A 131 -17.59 1.45 -16.13
N PRO A 132 -16.83 0.46 -15.65
CA PRO A 132 -15.88 0.67 -14.56
C PRO A 132 -14.82 1.71 -14.94
N ARG A 133 -14.53 2.64 -14.02
CA ARG A 133 -13.61 3.77 -14.22
C ARG A 133 -12.84 4.06 -12.95
N GLY A 134 -11.71 3.38 -12.80
CA GLY A 134 -10.86 3.57 -11.64
C GLY A 134 -11.28 2.69 -10.48
N MET A 135 -10.27 2.22 -9.76
CA MET A 135 -10.45 1.35 -8.60
C MET A 135 -9.51 1.79 -7.48
N ALA A 136 -9.89 1.46 -6.25
CA ALA A 136 -9.03 1.60 -5.09
C ALA A 136 -9.20 0.39 -4.18
N LEU A 137 -8.08 -0.07 -3.63
CA LEU A 137 -8.04 -1.23 -2.75
C LEU A 137 -7.61 -0.80 -1.36
N TRP A 138 -8.35 -1.21 -0.35
CA TRP A 138 -7.95 -1.09 1.05
C TRP A 138 -7.84 -2.47 1.70
N SER A 139 -6.85 -2.64 2.57
CA SER A 139 -6.72 -3.82 3.39
C SER A 139 -5.98 -3.54 4.69
N ASP A 140 -6.40 -4.19 5.78
CA ASP A 140 -5.67 -4.27 7.06
C ASP A 140 -5.11 -5.67 7.35
N GLY A 141 -5.16 -6.57 6.37
CA GLY A 141 -4.76 -7.98 6.50
C GLY A 141 -5.83 -8.93 7.01
N MET A 142 -6.97 -8.43 7.53
CA MET A 142 -8.13 -9.24 7.91
C MET A 142 -9.33 -8.93 7.02
N GLU A 143 -9.54 -7.66 6.74
CA GLU A 143 -10.54 -7.14 5.83
C GLU A 143 -9.88 -6.65 4.54
N HIS A 144 -10.61 -6.83 3.45
CA HIS A 144 -10.21 -6.44 2.12
C HIS A 144 -11.41 -5.81 1.43
N TRP A 145 -11.27 -4.57 0.99
CA TRP A 145 -12.34 -3.80 0.35
C TRP A 145 -11.86 -3.27 -0.98
N LEU A 146 -12.61 -3.57 -2.03
CA LEU A 146 -12.43 -3.02 -3.37
C LEU A 146 -13.49 -1.94 -3.61
N TYR A 147 -13.05 -0.76 -4.00
CA TYR A 147 -13.90 0.35 -4.40
C TYR A 147 -13.78 0.51 -5.91
N VAL A 148 -14.90 0.57 -6.62
CA VAL A 148 -14.95 0.74 -8.07
C VAL A 148 -15.95 1.83 -8.37
N TYR A 149 -15.54 2.79 -9.20
CA TYR A 149 -16.47 3.78 -9.72
C TYR A 149 -17.07 3.25 -11.03
N ASP A 150 -18.39 3.27 -11.15
CA ASP A 150 -19.09 2.91 -12.37
C ASP A 150 -19.61 4.17 -13.07
N GLY A 151 -19.06 4.46 -14.25
CA GLY A 151 -19.33 5.68 -15.01
C GLY A 151 -20.72 5.77 -15.61
N THR A 152 -21.47 4.66 -15.71
CA THR A 152 -22.85 4.69 -16.21
C THR A 152 -23.82 5.08 -15.11
N SER A 153 -23.73 4.41 -13.96
CA SER A 153 -24.55 4.72 -12.78
C SER A 153 -24.08 5.99 -12.04
N GLN A 154 -22.85 6.44 -12.28
CA GLN A 154 -22.19 7.51 -11.53
C GLN A 154 -22.07 7.20 -10.04
N ASP A 155 -21.99 5.91 -9.71
CA ASP A 155 -21.94 5.42 -8.35
C ASP A 155 -20.56 4.89 -8.02
N LEU A 156 -20.10 5.20 -6.80
CA LEU A 156 -18.95 4.55 -6.21
C LEU A 156 -19.42 3.34 -5.40
N VAL A 157 -19.23 2.14 -5.95
CA VAL A 157 -19.61 0.88 -5.32
C VAL A 157 -18.44 0.27 -4.54
N LYS A 158 -18.77 -0.55 -3.53
CA LYS A 158 -17.78 -1.27 -2.72
C LYS A 158 -18.07 -2.77 -2.71
N TYR A 159 -17.01 -3.56 -2.77
CA TYR A 159 -17.04 -5.01 -2.71
C TYR A 159 -16.18 -5.48 -1.54
N GLN A 160 -16.73 -6.37 -0.71
CA GLN A 160 -15.94 -7.10 0.27
C GLN A 160 -15.21 -8.22 -0.44
N LEU A 161 -13.88 -8.27 -0.30
CA LEU A 161 -13.08 -9.34 -0.88
C LEU A 161 -12.81 -10.41 0.17
N SER A 162 -12.85 -11.67 -0.28
CA SER A 162 -12.52 -12.84 0.54
C SER A 162 -11.50 -13.70 -0.20
N ILE A 163 -10.48 -14.14 0.54
CA ILE A 163 -9.36 -14.93 0.01
C ILE A 163 -9.49 -16.36 0.53
N SER A 164 -9.50 -17.34 -0.37
CA SER A 164 -9.58 -18.76 -0.04
C SER A 164 -8.54 -19.58 -0.81
N GLY A 165 -7.32 -19.64 -0.27
CA GLY A 165 -6.20 -20.27 -0.98
C GLY A 165 -5.77 -19.38 -2.15
N ASP A 166 -5.92 -19.90 -3.37
CA ASP A 166 -5.54 -19.24 -4.62
C ASP A 166 -6.72 -18.55 -5.32
N THR A 167 -7.89 -18.54 -4.69
CA THR A 167 -9.08 -17.88 -5.22
C THR A 167 -9.40 -16.59 -4.48
N LEU A 168 -9.93 -15.63 -5.23
CA LEU A 168 -10.43 -14.36 -4.74
C LEU A 168 -11.90 -14.24 -5.11
N ALA A 169 -12.76 -13.95 -4.13
CA ALA A 169 -14.18 -13.70 -4.36
C ALA A 169 -14.56 -12.30 -3.89
N ALA A 170 -15.47 -11.66 -4.62
CA ALA A 170 -16.01 -10.35 -4.29
C ALA A 170 -17.51 -10.44 -3.99
N ALA A 171 -17.93 -9.83 -2.89
CA ALA A 171 -19.34 -9.68 -2.53
C ALA A 171 -19.71 -8.19 -2.55
N ARG A 172 -20.64 -7.81 -3.43
CA ARG A 172 -21.12 -6.42 -3.52
C ARG A 172 -21.85 -6.03 -2.24
N VAL A 173 -21.59 -4.83 -1.75
CA VAL A 173 -22.41 -4.21 -0.70
C VAL A 173 -23.47 -3.33 -1.36
N SER A 174 -24.72 -3.48 -0.92
CA SER A 174 -25.90 -2.90 -1.57
C SER A 174 -25.92 -1.38 -1.63
N GLU A 175 -25.30 -0.70 -0.67
CA GLU A 175 -25.32 0.77 -0.59
C GLU A 175 -24.08 1.38 -1.27
N PRO A 176 -24.26 2.26 -2.27
CA PRO A 176 -23.15 3.00 -2.85
C PRO A 176 -22.52 3.90 -1.80
N VAL A 177 -21.20 4.02 -1.84
CA VAL A 177 -20.42 4.86 -0.94
C VAL A 177 -20.74 6.33 -1.20
N VAL A 178 -20.89 6.69 -2.47
CA VAL A 178 -21.34 8.00 -2.94
C VAL A 178 -22.04 7.83 -4.28
N GLN A 179 -23.05 8.65 -4.53
CA GLN A 179 -23.79 8.71 -5.80
C GLN A 179 -23.59 10.04 -6.51
N GLY A 180 -23.85 10.04 -7.83
CA GLY A 180 -23.84 11.24 -8.67
C GLY A 180 -22.47 11.91 -8.71
N LEU A 181 -21.40 11.12 -8.64
CA LEU A 181 -20.04 11.60 -8.83
C LEU A 181 -19.58 11.28 -10.26
N ASP A 182 -18.75 12.14 -10.82
CA ASP A 182 -17.90 11.80 -11.96
C ASP A 182 -16.46 11.79 -11.47
N ILE A 183 -15.86 10.59 -11.51
CA ILE A 183 -14.56 10.32 -10.89
C ILE A 183 -13.55 9.99 -11.99
N GLY A 184 -12.50 10.80 -12.08
CA GLY A 184 -11.38 10.56 -12.99
C GLY A 184 -10.39 9.53 -12.46
N GLY A 185 -10.19 9.48 -11.14
CA GLY A 185 -9.27 8.56 -10.48
C GLY A 185 -9.59 8.43 -8.98
N LEU A 186 -9.16 7.33 -8.38
CA LEU A 186 -9.56 6.93 -7.02
C LEU A 186 -8.35 6.40 -6.24
N ALA A 187 -8.24 6.75 -4.96
CA ALA A 187 -7.37 6.04 -4.02
C ALA A 187 -7.96 6.02 -2.62
N ILE A 188 -7.41 5.17 -1.77
CA ILE A 188 -7.78 5.04 -0.37
C ILE A 188 -6.51 4.94 0.47
N ASP A 189 -6.49 5.65 1.61
CA ASP A 189 -5.38 5.54 2.55
C ASP A 189 -5.63 4.47 3.62
N ASN A 190 -4.60 4.17 4.42
CA ASN A 190 -4.70 3.18 5.49
C ASN A 190 -5.72 3.57 6.58
N ALA A 191 -6.07 4.84 6.69
CA ALA A 191 -7.11 5.35 7.59
C ALA A 191 -8.51 5.33 6.96
N LYS A 192 -8.69 4.60 5.85
CA LYS A 192 -9.96 4.42 5.10
C LYS A 192 -10.54 5.73 4.53
N ASN A 193 -9.74 6.81 4.47
CA ASN A 193 -10.16 8.02 3.77
C ASN A 193 -10.08 7.77 2.27
N LEU A 194 -11.15 8.13 1.57
CA LEU A 194 -11.21 8.03 0.13
C LEU A 194 -10.75 9.35 -0.48
N TYR A 195 -9.96 9.28 -1.55
CA TYR A 195 -9.54 10.42 -2.35
C TYR A 195 -9.98 10.18 -3.78
N TYR A 196 -10.54 11.20 -4.42
CA TYR A 196 -10.94 11.09 -5.81
C TYR A 196 -10.63 12.38 -6.57
N ILE A 197 -10.43 12.22 -7.87
CA ILE A 197 -10.34 13.32 -8.82
C ILE A 197 -11.74 13.61 -9.38
N GLY A 198 -12.16 14.88 -9.36
CA GLY A 198 -13.48 15.29 -9.84
C GLY A 198 -13.67 15.20 -11.38
N PRO A 199 -14.87 15.53 -11.88
CA PRO A 199 -15.34 15.27 -13.26
C PRO A 199 -14.39 15.74 -14.35
N THR A 200 -13.86 16.94 -14.19
CA THR A 200 -13.02 17.61 -15.19
C THR A 200 -11.53 17.30 -15.01
N GLY A 201 -11.18 16.47 -14.03
CA GLY A 201 -9.80 16.32 -13.61
C GLY A 201 -9.21 17.57 -12.96
N GLY A 202 -10.07 18.49 -12.51
CA GLY A 202 -9.72 19.84 -12.04
C GLY A 202 -9.82 20.05 -10.52
N SER A 203 -10.24 19.02 -9.78
CA SER A 203 -10.27 19.05 -8.32
C SER A 203 -9.86 17.70 -7.73
N LEU A 204 -9.26 17.77 -6.54
CA LEU A 204 -8.96 16.61 -5.71
C LEU A 204 -9.78 16.72 -4.42
N THR A 205 -10.63 15.74 -4.18
CA THR A 205 -11.52 15.72 -3.03
C THR A 205 -11.23 14.53 -2.12
N LYS A 206 -11.32 14.76 -0.82
CA LYS A 206 -11.24 13.75 0.23
C LYS A 206 -12.62 13.49 0.83
N ILE A 207 -12.95 12.22 1.05
CA ILE A 207 -14.09 11.78 1.85
C ILE A 207 -13.53 11.11 3.10
N PRO A 208 -13.63 11.77 4.27
CA PRO A 208 -13.18 11.19 5.54
C PRO A 208 -13.83 9.84 5.80
N PHE A 209 -13.13 8.95 6.52
CA PHE A 209 -13.73 7.68 6.94
C PHE A 209 -14.88 7.90 7.94
N ASP A 210 -14.66 8.78 8.92
CA ASP A 210 -15.57 9.02 10.04
C ASP A 210 -16.83 9.80 9.63
N ASP A 211 -16.79 10.50 8.51
CA ASP A 211 -17.91 11.24 7.95
C ASP A 211 -17.95 11.09 6.43
N ARG A 212 -18.75 10.12 5.98
CA ARG A 212 -18.96 9.85 4.54
C ARG A 212 -19.83 10.88 3.85
N THR A 213 -20.45 11.80 4.60
CA THR A 213 -21.23 12.91 4.04
C THR A 213 -20.35 14.12 3.75
N ALA A 214 -19.24 14.27 4.48
CA ALA A 214 -18.27 15.33 4.25
C ALA A 214 -17.45 15.10 2.98
N LYS A 215 -17.53 16.06 2.06
CA LYS A 215 -16.66 16.16 0.88
C LYS A 215 -15.72 17.35 1.09
N VAL A 216 -14.44 17.06 1.31
CA VAL A 216 -13.41 18.08 1.56
C VAL A 216 -12.58 18.27 0.29
N GLU A 217 -12.79 19.37 -0.41
CA GLU A 217 -11.92 19.74 -1.55
C GLU A 217 -10.54 20.14 -1.03
N LEU A 218 -9.52 19.34 -1.36
CA LEU A 218 -8.14 19.58 -0.96
C LEU A 218 -7.44 20.55 -1.90
N PHE A 219 -7.68 20.39 -3.21
CA PHE A 219 -7.07 21.20 -4.27
C PHE A 219 -8.06 21.38 -5.42
N ALA A 220 -8.04 22.56 -6.05
CA ALA A 220 -8.86 22.93 -7.20
C ALA A 220 -8.01 23.50 -8.35
N ASN A 221 -8.65 23.89 -9.45
CA ASN A 221 -8.06 24.29 -10.75
C ASN A 221 -6.89 25.29 -10.68
N ASN A 222 -6.78 26.10 -9.61
CA ASN A 222 -5.68 27.04 -9.41
C ASN A 222 -4.35 26.40 -8.97
N PHE A 223 -4.34 25.09 -8.67
CA PHE A 223 -3.18 24.37 -8.12
C PHE A 223 -2.49 23.43 -9.11
N ASN A 224 -2.50 23.73 -10.42
CA ASN A 224 -1.86 22.87 -11.44
C ASN A 224 -2.39 21.43 -11.50
N ILE A 225 -3.62 21.20 -11.01
CA ILE A 225 -4.35 19.97 -11.31
C ILE A 225 -5.00 20.16 -12.68
N ASN A 226 -4.59 19.36 -13.67
CA ASN A 226 -5.02 19.55 -15.05
C ASN A 226 -5.37 18.21 -15.69
N ALA A 227 -6.67 18.00 -15.90
CA ALA A 227 -7.23 16.77 -16.45
C ALA A 227 -6.62 15.53 -15.76
N ALA A 228 -6.46 15.57 -14.43
CA ALA A 228 -5.83 14.48 -13.71
C ALA A 228 -6.60 13.16 -13.93
N LYS A 229 -5.87 12.06 -14.18
CA LYS A 229 -6.46 10.76 -14.56
C LYS A 229 -6.28 9.67 -13.53
N SER A 230 -5.27 9.77 -12.67
CA SER A 230 -4.97 8.74 -11.69
C SER A 230 -4.35 9.36 -10.47
N LEU A 231 -4.60 8.76 -9.31
CA LEU A 231 -4.03 9.19 -8.05
C LEU A 231 -3.68 8.00 -7.16
N VAL A 232 -2.72 8.21 -6.26
CA VAL A 232 -2.31 7.25 -5.24
C VAL A 232 -1.96 8.01 -3.95
N THR A 233 -2.03 7.35 -2.80
CA THR A 233 -1.77 7.98 -1.50
C THR A 233 -0.86 7.11 -0.63
N ASP A 234 -0.05 7.74 0.21
CA ASP A 234 0.75 7.10 1.25
C ASP A 234 0.27 7.46 2.68
N ALA A 235 -0.98 7.95 2.78
CA ALA A 235 -1.62 8.55 3.97
C ALA A 235 -1.12 9.95 4.37
N LEU A 236 0.10 10.35 4.04
CA LEU A 236 0.63 11.69 4.34
C LEU A 236 0.48 12.66 3.16
N TYR A 237 0.62 12.12 1.95
CA TYR A 237 0.59 12.79 0.68
C TYR A 237 -0.29 12.04 -0.31
N VAL A 238 -0.93 12.83 -1.16
CA VAL A 238 -1.57 12.39 -2.39
C VAL A 238 -0.64 12.70 -3.55
N PHE A 239 -0.60 11.77 -4.51
CA PHE A 239 0.17 11.87 -5.73
C PHE A 239 -0.80 11.70 -6.89
N TRP A 240 -0.64 12.48 -7.95
CA TRP A 240 -1.46 12.32 -9.15
C TRP A 240 -0.67 12.53 -10.45
N ALA A 241 -1.22 11.95 -11.51
CA ALA A 241 -0.79 12.13 -12.89
C ALA A 241 -1.71 13.13 -13.60
N ASN A 242 -1.15 14.22 -14.13
CA ASN A 242 -1.91 15.19 -14.92
C ASN A 242 -2.07 14.70 -16.36
N GLY A 243 -3.33 14.56 -16.80
CA GLY A 243 -3.66 14.08 -18.14
C GLY A 243 -3.58 15.13 -19.25
N ALA A 244 -3.31 16.40 -18.91
CA ALA A 244 -3.05 17.43 -19.90
C ALA A 244 -2.03 18.44 -19.39
N THR A 245 -1.26 19.02 -20.32
CA THR A 245 -0.26 20.07 -20.05
C THR A 245 0.78 19.71 -18.98
N GLY A 246 1.14 18.42 -18.82
CA GLY A 246 2.07 17.94 -17.81
C GLY A 246 3.45 18.61 -17.83
N LYS A 247 3.91 19.13 -18.97
CA LYS A 247 5.15 19.93 -19.03
C LYS A 247 5.03 21.28 -18.31
N ALA A 248 3.84 21.89 -18.30
CA ALA A 248 3.58 23.16 -17.63
C ALA A 248 3.13 22.93 -16.17
N SER A 249 2.11 22.09 -15.99
CA SER A 249 1.46 21.81 -14.70
C SER A 249 2.16 20.74 -13.86
N GLY A 250 3.13 20.02 -14.43
CA GLY A 250 3.80 18.87 -13.82
C GLY A 250 3.17 17.56 -14.31
N SER A 251 3.97 16.60 -14.78
CA SER A 251 3.49 15.30 -15.26
C SER A 251 3.12 14.37 -14.10
N ALA A 252 3.86 14.46 -13.00
CA ALA A 252 3.57 13.85 -11.71
C ALA A 252 3.66 14.92 -10.62
N VAL A 253 2.70 14.94 -9.71
CA VAL A 253 2.55 15.99 -8.70
C VAL A 253 2.28 15.36 -7.33
N LYS A 254 2.73 16.04 -6.27
CA LYS A 254 2.57 15.64 -4.86
C LYS A 254 1.97 16.76 -4.04
N ALA A 255 1.05 16.44 -3.15
CA ALA A 255 0.51 17.38 -2.16
C ALA A 255 0.17 16.68 -0.84
N PRO A 256 0.10 17.37 0.30
CA PRO A 256 -0.30 16.75 1.56
C PRO A 256 -1.79 16.36 1.57
N THR A 257 -2.14 15.33 2.35
CA THR A 257 -3.52 14.88 2.55
C THR A 257 -4.35 15.77 3.47
N LYS A 258 -3.72 16.79 4.07
CA LYS A 258 -4.34 17.77 4.97
C LYS A 258 -4.53 19.10 4.23
N LEU A 259 -5.65 19.76 4.51
CA LEU A 259 -5.85 21.15 4.10
C LEU A 259 -4.72 22.01 4.66
N LEU A 260 -4.10 22.77 3.77
CA LEU A 260 -3.09 23.72 4.14
C LEU A 260 -3.73 25.10 4.36
N PRO A 261 -3.18 25.94 5.25
CA PRO A 261 -3.56 27.34 5.33
C PRO A 261 -3.37 28.01 3.96
N ALA A 262 -4.23 28.97 3.61
CA ALA A 262 -4.16 29.71 2.34
C ALA A 262 -2.81 30.42 2.11
N THR A 263 -2.03 30.65 3.18
CA THR A 263 -0.70 31.27 3.12
C THR A 263 0.41 30.31 2.68
N GLN A 264 0.16 28.99 2.66
CA GLN A 264 1.17 28.00 2.30
C GLN A 264 1.21 27.78 0.79
N THR A 265 2.16 28.43 0.12
CA THR A 265 2.34 28.38 -1.34
C THR A 265 3.26 27.26 -1.83
N THR A 266 3.84 26.48 -0.92
CA THR A 266 4.80 25.41 -1.28
C THR A 266 4.14 24.23 -2.00
N TYR A 267 2.82 24.08 -1.88
CA TYR A 267 2.10 22.96 -2.45
C TYR A 267 1.04 23.42 -3.45
N PRO A 268 0.77 22.58 -4.46
CA PRO A 268 1.38 21.28 -4.70
C PRO A 268 2.79 21.35 -5.32
N VAL A 269 3.58 20.29 -5.11
CA VAL A 269 4.96 20.18 -5.63
C VAL A 269 4.97 19.33 -6.89
N GLN A 270 5.46 19.91 -7.98
CA GLN A 270 5.69 19.20 -9.24
C GLN A 270 6.90 18.28 -9.06
N LEU A 271 6.71 16.97 -9.17
CA LEU A 271 7.79 15.98 -9.07
C LEU A 271 8.49 15.77 -10.40
N SER A 272 7.79 16.00 -11.51
CA SER A 272 8.33 15.87 -12.87
C SER A 272 7.60 16.76 -13.87
N LYS A 273 8.23 17.02 -15.02
CA LYS A 273 7.69 17.78 -16.18
C LYS A 273 8.06 17.15 -17.53
N ASN A 274 8.44 15.88 -17.54
CA ASN A 274 8.97 15.22 -18.74
C ASN A 274 7.89 14.75 -19.73
N ALA A 275 6.62 14.67 -19.33
CA ALA A 275 5.52 14.18 -20.13
C ALA A 275 4.42 15.25 -20.33
N VAL A 276 3.77 15.25 -21.49
CA VAL A 276 2.66 16.17 -21.79
C VAL A 276 1.33 15.63 -21.25
N VAL A 277 1.09 14.33 -21.40
CA VAL A 277 -0.11 13.61 -20.99
C VAL A 277 0.30 12.43 -20.13
N SER A 278 -0.07 12.42 -18.85
CA SER A 278 0.15 11.28 -17.96
C SER A 278 -1.16 10.53 -17.72
N ASN A 279 -1.09 9.20 -17.62
CA ASN A 279 -2.26 8.34 -17.41
C ASN A 279 -2.30 7.83 -15.95
N GLY A 280 -1.59 6.74 -15.67
CA GLY A 280 -1.56 6.05 -14.38
C GLY A 280 -0.43 6.54 -13.49
N ILE A 281 -0.60 6.40 -12.17
CA ILE A 281 0.42 6.68 -11.18
C ILE A 281 0.39 5.62 -10.07
N CYS A 282 1.57 5.21 -9.60
CA CYS A 282 1.69 4.23 -8.52
C CYS A 282 2.96 4.48 -7.69
N LEU A 283 3.00 3.88 -6.50
CA LEU A 283 4.13 3.99 -5.57
C LEU A 283 4.83 2.63 -5.44
N ALA A 284 6.15 2.62 -5.53
CA ALA A 284 6.95 1.46 -5.16
C ALA A 284 8.33 1.88 -4.64
N GLN A 285 8.77 1.25 -3.55
CA GLN A 285 10.12 1.42 -2.96
C GLN A 285 10.60 2.88 -2.78
N GLY A 286 9.72 3.76 -2.32
CA GLY A 286 10.06 5.17 -2.10
C GLY A 286 10.17 6.01 -3.39
N ASN A 287 9.78 5.45 -4.52
CA ASN A 287 9.71 6.14 -5.80
C ASN A 287 8.25 6.31 -6.24
N VAL A 288 8.03 7.27 -7.12
CA VAL A 288 6.75 7.54 -7.80
C VAL A 288 6.94 7.16 -9.26
N PHE A 289 6.08 6.26 -9.74
CA PHE A 289 6.05 5.81 -11.13
C PHE A 289 4.79 6.35 -11.80
N TRP A 290 4.90 6.75 -13.06
CA TRP A 290 3.74 7.15 -13.86
C TRP A 290 3.92 6.76 -15.32
N THR A 291 2.80 6.56 -16.01
CA THR A 291 2.74 6.19 -17.41
C THR A 291 2.34 7.38 -18.27
N SER A 292 2.85 7.42 -19.50
CA SER A 292 2.52 8.44 -20.50
C SER A 292 2.90 7.92 -21.89
N GLU A 293 1.93 7.86 -22.81
CA GLU A 293 2.14 7.60 -24.25
C GLU A 293 3.12 6.44 -24.52
N GLY A 294 2.85 5.26 -23.95
CA GLY A 294 3.70 4.07 -24.16
C GLY A 294 5.01 4.04 -23.34
N THR A 295 5.24 5.06 -22.51
CA THR A 295 6.44 5.19 -21.69
C THR A 295 6.09 5.13 -20.20
N LEU A 296 6.92 4.43 -19.44
CA LEU A 296 6.91 4.43 -17.99
C LEU A 296 8.07 5.29 -17.47
N TYR A 297 7.77 6.19 -16.55
CA TYR A 297 8.73 7.08 -15.91
C TYR A 297 8.82 6.83 -14.42
N VAL A 298 9.91 7.29 -13.81
CA VAL A 298 10.15 7.23 -12.36
C VAL A 298 10.82 8.50 -11.85
N THR A 299 10.50 8.88 -10.62
CA THR A 299 11.18 9.92 -9.83
C THR A 299 11.21 9.52 -8.36
N ARG A 300 12.12 10.11 -7.58
CA ARG A 300 12.08 9.95 -6.11
C ARG A 300 10.84 10.62 -5.53
N LYS A 301 10.23 10.01 -4.52
CA LYS A 301 9.04 10.56 -3.84
C LYS A 301 9.33 11.86 -3.09
N ASN A 302 10.54 12.00 -2.56
CA ASN A 302 11.03 13.20 -1.88
C ASN A 302 11.69 14.20 -2.81
N ASN A 303 11.64 14.00 -4.13
CA ASN A 303 12.16 14.95 -5.10
C ASN A 303 11.53 16.34 -4.87
N THR A 304 12.38 17.37 -4.89
CA THR A 304 12.01 18.79 -4.79
C THR A 304 12.35 19.56 -6.06
N SER A 305 13.09 18.98 -7.01
CA SER A 305 13.42 19.56 -8.32
C SER A 305 12.77 18.78 -9.46
N PRO A 306 11.76 19.32 -10.16
CA PRO A 306 11.04 18.60 -11.21
C PRO A 306 11.88 18.22 -12.44
N PHE A 307 13.11 18.73 -12.58
CA PHE A 307 13.95 18.54 -13.76
C PHE A 307 15.07 17.51 -13.60
N ASP A 308 15.59 17.33 -12.39
CA ASP A 308 16.90 16.68 -12.22
C ASP A 308 16.83 15.17 -11.94
N GLU A 309 15.69 14.67 -11.44
CA GLU A 309 15.61 13.31 -10.89
C GLU A 309 14.65 12.36 -11.61
N SER A 310 13.97 12.80 -12.67
CA SER A 310 13.07 11.92 -13.42
C SER A 310 13.82 11.11 -14.47
N LYS A 311 13.52 9.81 -14.60
CA LYS A 311 14.11 8.90 -15.59
C LYS A 311 13.03 8.11 -16.33
N VAL A 312 13.34 7.71 -17.56
CA VAL A 312 12.58 6.70 -18.30
C VAL A 312 12.94 5.33 -17.73
N VAL A 313 11.93 4.56 -17.35
CA VAL A 313 12.09 3.16 -16.92
C VAL A 313 11.95 2.24 -18.10
N ASN A 314 10.94 2.43 -18.95
CA ASN A 314 10.75 1.64 -20.16
C ASN A 314 9.94 2.45 -21.18
N SER A 315 10.22 2.26 -22.47
CA SER A 315 9.59 3.01 -23.57
C SER A 315 9.01 2.10 -24.68
N GLY A 316 8.60 0.88 -24.34
CA GLY A 316 8.17 -0.12 -25.32
C GLY A 316 6.69 -0.50 -25.30
N PHE A 317 5.86 0.18 -24.49
CA PHE A 317 4.44 -0.13 -24.42
C PHE A 317 3.68 0.51 -25.58
N GLY A 318 2.59 -0.10 -26.03
CA GLY A 318 1.72 0.51 -27.03
C GLY A 318 1.01 1.74 -26.47
N ASN A 319 0.32 1.58 -25.34
CA ASN A 319 -0.35 2.63 -24.61
C ASN A 319 -0.39 2.28 -23.11
N ALA A 320 0.69 2.60 -22.41
CA ALA A 320 0.76 2.42 -20.97
C ALA A 320 -0.30 3.29 -20.26
N HIS A 321 -1.28 2.64 -19.63
CA HIS A 321 -2.41 3.29 -18.98
C HIS A 321 -2.27 3.24 -17.46
N GLY A 322 -2.61 2.13 -16.80
CA GLY A 322 -2.51 1.98 -15.34
C GLY A 322 -1.16 1.44 -14.87
N CYS A 323 -0.82 1.66 -13.60
CA CYS A 323 0.26 0.93 -12.94
C CYS A 323 -0.07 0.61 -11.49
N ALA A 324 0.53 -0.46 -10.95
CA ALA A 324 0.43 -0.81 -9.54
C ALA A 324 1.80 -1.25 -9.00
N GLY A 325 2.14 -0.80 -7.80
CA GLY A 325 3.39 -1.17 -7.15
C GLY A 325 3.22 -2.30 -6.14
N ASP A 326 4.13 -3.25 -6.17
CA ASP A 326 4.29 -4.28 -5.16
C ASP A 326 5.59 -4.01 -4.39
N SER A 327 5.46 -3.35 -3.24
CA SER A 327 6.60 -2.98 -2.42
C SER A 327 7.33 -4.16 -1.77
N ALA A 328 6.66 -5.28 -1.47
CA ALA A 328 7.30 -6.41 -0.83
C ALA A 328 8.04 -7.33 -1.82
N ARG A 329 7.59 -7.43 -3.07
CA ARG A 329 8.37 -8.09 -4.16
C ARG A 329 9.38 -7.14 -4.78
N GLY A 330 9.17 -5.83 -4.63
CA GLY A 330 9.98 -4.85 -5.35
C GLY A 330 9.72 -4.89 -6.84
N ALA A 331 8.45 -5.01 -7.23
CA ALA A 331 7.99 -5.03 -8.61
C ALA A 331 6.96 -3.93 -8.85
N ILE A 332 6.79 -3.55 -10.11
CA ILE A 332 5.64 -2.78 -10.58
C ILE A 332 4.98 -3.55 -11.70
N TYR A 333 3.68 -3.35 -11.85
CA TYR A 333 2.87 -3.86 -12.93
C TYR A 333 2.37 -2.69 -13.76
N VAL A 334 2.39 -2.83 -15.08
CA VAL A 334 1.95 -1.81 -16.04
C VAL A 334 0.90 -2.41 -16.96
N ALA A 335 -0.24 -1.75 -17.06
CA ALA A 335 -1.30 -2.11 -17.99
C ALA A 335 -1.06 -1.43 -19.34
N ASP A 336 -0.83 -2.23 -20.39
CA ASP A 336 -0.71 -1.75 -21.76
C ASP A 336 -2.03 -1.95 -22.49
N GLU A 337 -2.81 -0.87 -22.60
CA GLU A 337 -4.18 -0.90 -23.10
C GLU A 337 -4.25 -1.39 -24.56
N THR A 338 -3.38 -0.86 -25.42
CA THR A 338 -3.34 -1.25 -26.84
C THR A 338 -2.52 -2.52 -27.07
N GLY A 339 -1.56 -2.81 -26.18
CA GLY A 339 -0.80 -4.06 -26.22
C GLY A 339 -1.61 -5.28 -25.76
N GLY A 340 -2.75 -5.07 -25.10
CA GLY A 340 -3.62 -6.15 -24.62
C GLY A 340 -2.93 -7.02 -23.58
N ALA A 341 -2.11 -6.43 -22.72
CA ALA A 341 -1.30 -7.18 -21.77
C ALA A 341 -0.98 -6.39 -20.50
N VAL A 342 -0.64 -7.13 -19.45
CA VAL A 342 -0.02 -6.57 -18.25
C VAL A 342 1.43 -7.03 -18.18
N PHE A 343 2.32 -6.09 -17.89
CA PHE A 343 3.76 -6.33 -17.79
C PHE A 343 4.25 -6.17 -16.35
N GLU A 344 5.19 -7.01 -15.93
CA GLU A 344 5.94 -6.90 -14.68
C GLU A 344 7.33 -6.30 -14.93
N LEU A 345 7.76 -5.39 -14.07
CA LEU A 345 9.10 -4.83 -14.07
C LEU A 345 9.71 -4.84 -12.66
N PRO A 346 10.96 -5.31 -12.47
CA PRO A 346 11.64 -5.26 -11.19
C PRO A 346 12.10 -3.84 -10.87
N VAL A 347 11.76 -3.32 -9.69
CA VAL A 347 12.09 -1.95 -9.26
C VAL A 347 13.04 -1.86 -8.08
N ASN A 348 13.64 -2.98 -7.68
CA ASN A 348 14.68 -3.11 -6.65
C ASN A 348 16.06 -2.57 -7.07
N PHE A 349 16.09 -1.38 -7.68
CA PHE A 349 17.32 -0.69 -8.06
C PHE A 349 17.68 0.43 -7.06
N GLY A 350 18.96 0.48 -6.67
CA GLY A 350 19.47 1.54 -5.80
C GLY A 350 19.37 2.92 -6.46
N ASP A 351 19.73 2.99 -7.74
CA ASP A 351 19.65 4.19 -8.59
C ASP A 351 18.58 4.04 -9.66
N LEU A 352 17.91 5.16 -9.98
CA LEU A 352 16.89 5.20 -11.03
C LEU A 352 17.50 4.84 -12.39
N ARG A 353 16.99 3.77 -13.02
CA ARG A 353 17.53 3.23 -14.27
C ARG A 353 16.44 2.72 -15.21
N GLU A 354 16.81 2.58 -16.47
CA GLU A 354 15.99 1.95 -17.50
C GLU A 354 16.02 0.41 -17.36
N ILE A 355 14.89 -0.22 -17.69
CA ILE A 355 14.65 -1.65 -17.79
C ILE A 355 14.21 -1.90 -19.23
N ARG A 356 15.07 -2.56 -20.02
CA ARG A 356 14.84 -2.71 -21.47
C ARG A 356 13.81 -3.78 -21.82
N THR A 357 13.74 -4.83 -21.02
CA THR A 357 12.90 -6.00 -21.26
C THR A 357 11.94 -6.18 -20.09
N PRO A 358 10.71 -5.63 -20.18
CA PRO A 358 9.66 -5.96 -19.23
C PRO A 358 9.22 -7.42 -19.46
N THR A 359 8.79 -8.10 -18.39
CA THR A 359 8.25 -9.46 -18.49
C THR A 359 6.75 -9.37 -18.75
N LYS A 360 6.23 -10.06 -19.76
CA LYS A 360 4.79 -10.12 -19.98
C LYS A 360 4.19 -11.05 -18.94
N LEU A 361 3.30 -10.54 -18.09
CA LEU A 361 2.71 -11.34 -17.03
C LEU A 361 1.50 -12.13 -17.54
N LEU A 362 0.59 -11.44 -18.26
CA LEU A 362 -0.59 -12.05 -18.85
C LEU A 362 -1.17 -11.20 -19.98
N GLU A 363 -2.02 -11.82 -20.80
CA GLU A 363 -2.87 -11.16 -21.80
C GLU A 363 -4.22 -10.80 -21.20
N VAL A 364 -4.65 -9.56 -21.43
CA VAL A 364 -5.95 -9.03 -21.01
C VAL A 364 -6.39 -8.02 -22.06
N ASP A 365 -7.66 -8.04 -22.45
CA ASP A 365 -8.18 -7.03 -23.38
C ASP A 365 -8.27 -5.67 -22.69
N SER A 366 -7.61 -4.66 -23.26
CA SER A 366 -7.65 -3.25 -22.83
C SER A 366 -7.56 -3.03 -21.32
N PRO A 367 -6.46 -3.46 -20.66
CA PRO A 367 -6.27 -3.24 -19.24
C PRO A 367 -5.99 -1.76 -19.00
N THR A 368 -6.67 -1.14 -18.02
CA THR A 368 -6.55 0.32 -17.77
C THR A 368 -6.17 0.70 -16.35
N HIS A 369 -6.58 -0.09 -15.36
CA HIS A 369 -6.25 0.13 -13.95
C HIS A 369 -5.76 -1.17 -13.31
N LEU A 370 -4.83 -1.05 -12.38
CA LEU A 370 -4.22 -2.16 -11.67
C LEU A 370 -4.24 -1.90 -10.16
N ALA A 371 -4.41 -2.95 -9.36
CA ALA A 371 -4.20 -2.92 -7.92
C ALA A 371 -3.58 -4.24 -7.46
N VAL A 372 -2.71 -4.19 -6.44
CA VAL A 372 -2.10 -5.38 -5.86
C VAL A 372 -2.70 -5.62 -4.48
N LEU A 373 -3.33 -6.77 -4.31
CA LEU A 373 -3.83 -7.24 -3.02
C LEU A 373 -2.87 -8.26 -2.44
N ARG A 374 -2.57 -8.11 -1.15
CA ARG A 374 -1.87 -9.15 -0.39
C ARG A 374 -2.74 -9.71 0.71
N SER A 375 -2.79 -11.03 0.79
CA SER A 375 -3.13 -11.71 2.02
C SER A 375 -1.96 -11.51 2.98
N SER A 376 -2.21 -10.82 4.10
CA SER A 376 -1.29 -10.95 5.22
C SER A 376 -1.28 -12.43 5.58
N ALA A 377 -0.10 -13.03 5.68
CA ALA A 377 0.02 -14.27 6.42
C ALA A 377 -0.55 -13.96 7.79
N SER A 378 -1.81 -14.36 8.03
CA SER A 378 -2.33 -14.39 9.37
C SER A 378 -1.37 -15.31 10.07
N ALA A 379 -0.40 -14.71 10.78
CA ALA A 379 0.23 -15.35 11.89
C ALA A 379 -0.98 -15.76 12.70
N ARG A 380 -1.42 -17.01 12.52
CA ARG A 380 -2.38 -17.64 13.38
C ARG A 380 -1.64 -17.51 14.69
N ARG A 381 -1.95 -16.42 15.43
CA ARG A 381 -2.05 -16.47 16.86
C ARG A 381 -3.08 -17.56 16.99
N GLY A 382 -2.62 -18.82 16.92
CA GLY A 382 -3.30 -19.91 17.53
C GLY A 382 -3.45 -19.35 18.91
N THR A 383 -4.65 -18.85 19.19
CA THR A 383 -5.09 -18.60 20.53
C THR A 383 -4.80 -19.93 21.15
N LEU A 384 -3.67 -19.96 21.85
CA LEU A 384 -3.20 -21.10 22.58
C LEU A 384 -4.21 -21.12 23.70
N THR A 385 -5.42 -21.59 23.39
CA THR A 385 -6.44 -22.02 24.32
C THR A 385 -5.84 -23.29 24.91
N VAL A 386 -4.70 -23.12 25.59
CA VAL A 386 -4.18 -24.08 26.54
C VAL A 386 -5.36 -24.31 27.41
N LEU A 387 -5.82 -25.54 27.34
CA LEU A 387 -6.89 -26.12 28.14
C LEU A 387 -6.62 -25.82 29.62
N PHE A 388 -6.98 -24.63 30.09
CA PHE A 388 -7.07 -24.32 31.52
C PHE A 388 -8.18 -25.18 32.17
N PHE A 389 -9.05 -25.79 31.36
CA PHE A 389 -9.99 -26.82 31.80
C PHE A 389 -9.34 -28.11 32.31
N SER A 390 -8.07 -28.40 31.96
CA SER A 390 -7.36 -29.55 32.52
C SER A 390 -6.91 -29.34 33.97
N MET A 391 -6.71 -28.09 34.42
CA MET A 391 -6.33 -27.81 35.81
C MET A 391 -7.54 -27.84 36.78
N ILE A 392 -8.74 -27.48 36.32
CA ILE A 392 -9.93 -27.50 37.18
C ILE A 392 -10.37 -28.94 37.47
N ALA A 393 -10.34 -29.83 36.47
CA ALA A 393 -10.67 -31.23 36.68
C ALA A 393 -9.64 -31.99 37.54
N ALA A 394 -8.35 -31.62 37.46
CA ALA A 394 -7.32 -32.20 38.33
C ALA A 394 -7.42 -31.73 39.79
N CYS A 395 -7.96 -30.54 40.04
CA CYS A 395 -8.17 -30.04 41.40
C CYS A 395 -9.36 -30.73 42.09
N SER A 396 -10.39 -31.14 41.34
CA SER A 396 -11.56 -31.84 41.88
C SER A 396 -11.29 -33.27 42.36
N VAL A 397 -10.28 -33.95 41.81
CA VAL A 397 -9.90 -35.33 42.19
C VAL A 397 -8.87 -35.35 43.34
N LEU A 398 -8.33 -34.19 43.73
CA LEU A 398 -7.43 -34.05 44.89
C LEU A 398 -8.15 -33.55 46.15
N LEU A 399 -9.43 -33.17 46.04
CA LEU A 399 -10.28 -32.70 47.13
C LEU A 399 -11.39 -33.71 47.54
N ALA A 400 -11.44 -34.86 46.87
CA ALA A 400 -12.24 -36.03 47.24
C ALA A 400 -11.29 -37.19 47.57
#